data_AF-A0A7Y2AFJ7-F1
#
_entry.id   AF-A0A7Y2AFJ7-F1
#
_cell.length_a   1.000
_cell.length_b   1.000
_cell.length_c   1.000
_cell.angle_alpha   90.00
_cell.angle_beta   90.00
_cell.angle_gamma   90.00
#
_symmetry.space_group_name_H-M   'P 1'
#
loop_
_entity.id
_entity.type
_entity.pdbx_description
1 polymer ?
#
loop_
_entity_poly.entity_id
_entity_poly.type
_entity_poly.pdbx_seq_one_letter_code
_entity_poly.pdbx_strand_id
1 'polypeptide(L)'
;MLVLSGKEQQRVAFPNFGMTVEFLRVEGSRVRVGFDAPSHIGIQRGEQVEQMDLAGDRQLAGDLDDFGGTESNRKRNYDFRNRLNTANIAMNVLQKQLVAGLVDDAAATFSDALKMFSDVDHVVCNRFPVSAAKEKESDDRRALVVEGNANERELLAGYLRMCGYVVDTVQDGIDAMLYLANRSQRPDVVLLDMQVPRMDGANTVRAIRSNPAYQDIRIFAVSGLNRALTRVEIGHDGGVDGWLFESLEPAAFADEIDRCCPTV
;
A
#
# COMPACT_ATOMS: atom_id res chain seq x y z
N MET A 1 10.31 -2.65 31.05
CA MET A 1 11.14 -1.62 31.71
C MET A 1 12.56 -2.17 31.81
N LEU A 2 13.52 -1.56 31.11
CA LEU A 2 14.93 -1.93 31.22
C LEU A 2 15.51 -1.23 32.45
N VAL A 3 16.04 -1.98 33.42
CA VAL A 3 16.67 -1.43 34.62
C VAL A 3 18.18 -1.45 34.41
N LEU A 4 18.78 -0.26 34.34
CA LEU A 4 20.22 -0.10 34.13
C LEU A 4 20.88 0.33 35.44
N SER A 5 21.80 -0.48 35.95
CA SER A 5 22.69 -0.14 37.07
C SER A 5 24.07 0.22 36.53
N GLY A 6 24.55 1.43 36.80
CA GLY A 6 25.85 1.91 36.33
C GLY A 6 26.60 2.73 37.37
N LYS A 7 27.92 2.83 37.21
CA LYS A 7 28.79 3.72 38.00
C LYS A 7 28.76 5.14 37.42
N GLU A 8 29.15 6.13 38.21
CA GLU A 8 29.30 7.51 37.75
C GLU A 8 30.22 7.59 36.50
N GLN A 9 29.85 8.43 35.53
CA GLN A 9 30.47 8.59 34.19
C GLN A 9 30.38 7.38 33.25
N GLN A 10 29.58 6.37 33.58
CA GLN A 10 29.34 5.26 32.66
C GLN A 10 28.37 5.70 31.54
N ARG A 11 28.71 5.35 30.30
CA ARG A 11 27.90 5.64 29.10
C ARG A 11 27.30 4.34 28.55
N VAL A 12 26.02 4.38 28.20
CA VAL A 12 25.27 3.30 27.55
C VAL A 12 24.83 3.79 26.18
N ALA A 13 25.23 3.09 25.13
CA ALA A 13 24.89 3.46 23.75
C ALA A 13 23.74 2.60 23.22
N PHE A 14 22.81 3.25 22.50
CA PHE A 14 21.72 2.62 21.79
C PHE A 14 21.95 2.86 20.28
N PRO A 15 22.89 2.13 19.66
CA PRO A 15 23.39 2.44 18.31
C PRO A 15 22.31 2.44 17.24
N ASN A 16 21.29 1.58 17.36
CA ASN A 16 20.18 1.52 16.42
C ASN A 16 19.22 2.73 16.52
N PHE A 17 19.27 3.47 17.62
CA PHE A 17 18.43 4.65 17.86
C PHE A 17 19.23 5.96 17.80
N GLY A 18 20.55 5.89 17.59
CA GLY A 18 21.43 7.06 17.59
C GLY A 18 21.46 7.81 18.93
N MET A 19 21.06 7.18 20.03
CA MET A 19 21.00 7.80 21.35
C MET A 19 22.07 7.26 22.28
N THR A 20 22.54 8.10 23.21
CA THR A 20 23.37 7.64 24.33
C THR A 20 22.87 8.17 25.66
N VAL A 21 23.06 7.36 26.71
CA VAL A 21 22.64 7.66 28.08
C VAL A 21 23.87 7.63 28.96
N GLU A 22 24.08 8.67 29.76
CA GLU A 22 25.27 8.81 30.60
C GLU A 22 24.88 9.02 32.07
N PHE A 23 25.52 8.29 32.98
CA PHE A 23 25.31 8.46 34.42
C PHE A 23 26.16 9.62 34.94
N LEU A 24 25.63 10.85 34.88
CA LEU A 24 26.35 12.07 35.25
C LEU A 24 26.70 12.17 36.74
N ARG A 25 25.85 11.63 37.63
CA ARG A 25 26.08 11.63 39.09
C ARG A 25 25.26 10.55 39.78
N VAL A 26 25.85 9.82 40.73
CA VAL A 26 25.16 8.77 41.51
C VAL A 26 25.30 9.06 43.01
N GLU A 27 24.22 9.48 43.66
CA GLU A 27 24.19 9.80 45.10
C GLU A 27 23.07 9.04 45.82
N GLY A 28 23.41 7.96 46.53
CA GLY A 28 22.43 7.14 47.24
C GLY A 28 21.36 6.57 46.29
N SER A 29 20.10 6.94 46.50
CA SER A 29 18.97 6.54 45.65
C SER A 29 18.67 7.51 44.49
N ARG A 30 19.43 8.61 44.35
CA ARG A 30 19.26 9.60 43.28
C ARG A 30 20.35 9.43 42.24
N VAL A 31 19.93 9.33 40.99
CA VAL A 31 20.81 9.25 39.83
C VAL A 31 20.50 10.42 38.90
N ARG A 32 21.52 11.20 38.55
CA ARG A 32 21.44 12.19 37.47
C ARG A 32 21.91 11.51 36.20
N VAL A 33 21.02 11.47 35.22
CA VAL A 33 21.27 10.84 33.92
C VAL A 33 21.25 11.92 32.84
N GLY A 34 22.26 11.93 31.98
CA GLY A 34 22.31 12.71 30.75
C GLY A 34 21.80 11.86 29.60
N PHE A 35 20.99 12.46 28.73
CA PHE A 35 20.50 11.85 27.51
C PHE A 35 21.01 12.68 26.33
N ASP A 36 21.69 12.01 25.40
CA ASP A 36 22.14 12.56 24.13
C ASP A 36 21.27 11.93 23.04
N ALA A 37 20.30 12.69 22.54
CA ALA A 37 19.36 12.25 21.53
C ALA A 37 19.61 13.00 20.21
N PRO A 38 19.41 12.36 19.05
CA PRO A 38 19.48 13.02 17.76
C PRO A 38 18.57 14.24 17.68
N SER A 39 19.02 15.28 16.97
CA SER A 39 18.33 16.58 16.84
C SER A 39 16.92 16.51 16.24
N HIS A 40 16.57 15.41 15.58
CA HIS A 40 15.23 15.18 15.00
C HIS A 40 14.25 14.55 16.01
N ILE A 41 14.72 14.12 17.18
CA ILE A 41 13.86 13.55 18.24
C ILE A 41 13.51 14.66 19.22
N GLY A 42 12.24 15.06 19.24
CA GLY A 42 11.72 16.00 20.22
C GLY A 42 11.74 15.41 21.63
N ILE A 43 12.54 15.97 22.54
CA ILE A 43 12.57 15.57 23.95
C ILE A 43 11.54 16.40 24.73
N GLN A 44 10.54 15.74 25.32
CA GLN A 44 9.53 16.38 26.16
C GLN A 44 9.64 15.89 27.61
N ARG A 45 9.58 16.80 28.59
CA ARG A 45 9.50 16.46 30.02
C ARG A 45 8.05 16.17 30.39
N GLY A 46 7.81 15.16 31.23
CA GLY A 46 6.45 14.72 31.59
C GLY A 46 5.54 15.84 32.13
N GLU A 47 6.11 16.81 32.85
CA GLU A 47 5.40 17.99 33.36
C GLU A 47 5.02 19.03 32.28
N GLN A 48 5.58 18.94 31.07
CA GLN A 48 5.16 19.69 29.88
C GLN A 48 4.16 18.92 28.99
N VAL A 49 3.93 17.63 29.25
CA VAL A 49 2.95 16.82 28.51
C VAL A 49 1.53 17.14 28.97
N GLU A 50 1.31 17.39 30.27
CA GLU A 50 -0.01 17.68 30.83
C GLU A 50 -0.50 19.13 30.59
N GLN A 51 0.40 20.09 30.33
CA GLN A 51 0.02 21.48 30.01
C GLN A 51 -0.15 21.75 28.51
N MET A 52 0.23 20.82 27.63
CA MET A 52 -0.03 20.94 26.18
C MET A 52 -1.44 20.50 25.76
N ASP A 53 -2.17 19.76 26.61
CA ASP A 53 -3.56 19.33 26.35
C ASP A 53 -4.55 20.51 26.19
N LEU A 54 -4.16 21.74 26.53
CA LEU A 54 -5.03 22.92 26.43
C LEU A 54 -4.47 24.09 25.59
N ALA A 55 -3.21 24.05 25.13
CA ALA A 55 -2.60 25.19 24.44
C ALA A 55 -1.70 24.84 23.23
N GLY A 56 -1.44 23.57 22.94
CA GLY A 56 -0.54 23.15 21.86
C GLY A 56 -1.13 23.14 20.45
N ASP A 57 -2.37 23.59 20.28
CA ASP A 57 -3.16 23.47 19.05
C ASP A 57 -2.85 24.55 17.98
N ARG A 58 -1.64 25.14 17.95
CA ARG A 58 -1.33 26.25 17.01
C ARG A 58 -0.01 26.28 16.28
N GLN A 59 0.99 25.41 16.53
CA GLN A 59 2.33 25.66 15.95
C GLN A 59 3.05 24.50 15.26
N LEU A 60 2.46 23.31 15.18
CA LEU A 60 2.84 22.28 14.19
C LEU A 60 1.67 21.88 13.28
N ALA A 61 0.62 22.70 13.31
CA ALA A 61 -0.55 22.70 12.43
C ALA A 61 -0.34 23.72 11.28
N GLY A 62 0.92 23.95 10.90
CA GLY A 62 1.29 24.98 9.93
C GLY A 62 1.20 24.55 8.47
N ASP A 63 1.27 23.25 8.17
CA ASP A 63 1.35 22.78 6.78
C ASP A 63 0.51 21.52 6.46
N LEU A 64 -0.38 21.08 7.36
CA LEU A 64 -1.32 19.98 7.07
C LEU A 64 -2.74 20.20 7.64
N ASP A 65 -3.06 21.40 8.10
CA ASP A 65 -4.42 21.78 8.50
C ASP A 65 -5.23 22.23 7.27
N ASP A 66 -5.66 21.27 6.45
CA ASP A 66 -6.80 21.52 5.55
C ASP A 66 -7.83 20.38 5.51
N PHE A 67 -7.69 19.33 6.32
CA PHE A 67 -8.75 18.32 6.46
C PHE A 67 -8.95 17.91 7.92
N GLY A 68 -10.00 18.48 8.53
CA GLY A 68 -10.40 18.24 9.91
C GLY A 68 -10.56 16.75 10.24
N GLY A 69 -9.63 16.22 11.03
CA GLY A 69 -9.69 14.87 11.59
C GLY A 69 -9.90 14.90 13.10
N THR A 70 -10.92 14.22 13.59
CA THR A 70 -11.21 14.05 15.03
C THR A 70 -10.05 13.37 15.78
N GLU A 71 -9.91 13.57 17.11
CA GLU A 71 -8.87 12.97 17.97
C GLU A 71 -8.69 11.44 17.78
N SER A 72 -9.78 10.75 17.47
CA SER A 72 -9.81 9.33 17.09
C SER A 72 -8.87 8.99 15.93
N ASN A 73 -8.68 9.91 14.98
CA ASN A 73 -7.85 9.70 13.79
C ASN A 73 -6.35 9.85 14.11
N ARG A 74 -5.98 10.76 15.02
CA ARG A 74 -4.61 10.91 15.55
C ARG A 74 -4.16 9.65 16.29
N LYS A 75 -4.99 9.12 17.19
CA LYS A 75 -4.71 7.90 17.96
C LYS A 75 -4.56 6.67 17.05
N ARG A 76 -5.41 6.54 16.03
CA ARG A 76 -5.31 5.48 15.00
C ARG A 76 -4.03 5.59 14.17
N ASN A 77 -3.60 6.80 13.81
CA ASN A 77 -2.34 7.03 13.10
C ASN A 77 -1.11 6.62 13.90
N TYR A 78 -1.14 6.88 15.21
CA TYR A 78 -0.07 6.50 16.11
C TYR A 78 0.04 4.97 16.24
N ASP A 79 -1.07 4.27 16.46
CA ASP A 79 -1.08 2.80 16.59
C ASP A 79 -0.58 2.12 15.32
N PHE A 80 -1.01 2.60 14.15
CA PHE A 80 -0.56 2.12 12.85
C PHE A 80 0.95 2.22 12.65
N ARG A 81 1.53 3.40 12.89
CA ARG A 81 2.98 3.62 12.77
C ARG A 81 3.77 2.74 13.74
N ASN A 82 3.25 2.56 14.95
CA ASN A 82 3.92 1.76 15.97
C ASN A 82 3.96 0.27 15.58
N ARG A 83 2.87 -0.24 14.99
CA ARG A 83 2.80 -1.61 14.45
C ARG A 83 3.78 -1.82 13.30
N LEU A 84 3.83 -0.90 12.34
CA LEU A 84 4.80 -0.96 11.23
C LEU A 84 6.24 -0.97 11.73
N ASN A 85 6.55 -0.12 12.70
CA ASN A 85 7.88 -0.09 13.29
C ASN A 85 8.23 -1.41 13.98
N THR A 86 7.26 -2.02 14.67
CA THR A 86 7.43 -3.32 15.33
C THR A 86 7.69 -4.44 14.30
N ALA A 87 6.94 -4.46 13.20
CA ALA A 87 7.13 -5.43 12.12
C ALA A 87 8.51 -5.28 11.44
N ASN A 88 8.97 -4.05 11.22
CA ASN A 88 10.32 -3.77 10.72
C ASN A 88 11.41 -4.28 11.67
N ILE A 89 11.24 -4.11 12.97
CA ILE A 89 12.18 -4.65 13.96
C ILE A 89 12.18 -6.19 13.91
N ALA A 90 11.01 -6.82 13.83
CA ALA A 90 10.88 -8.27 13.72
C ALA A 90 11.60 -8.82 12.47
N MET A 91 11.50 -8.15 11.33
CA MET A 91 12.22 -8.54 10.11
C MET A 91 13.74 -8.46 10.26
N ASN A 92 14.25 -7.43 10.95
CA ASN A 92 15.68 -7.32 11.24
C ASN A 92 16.17 -8.41 12.21
N VAL A 93 15.33 -8.78 13.19
CA VAL A 93 15.63 -9.87 14.13
C VAL A 93 15.66 -11.22 13.40
N LEU A 94 14.68 -11.46 12.54
CA LEU A 94 14.60 -12.63 11.67
C LEU A 94 15.85 -12.76 10.80
N GLN A 95 16.29 -11.68 10.15
CA GLN A 95 17.50 -11.70 9.33
C GLN A 95 18.73 -12.11 10.15
N LYS A 96 18.86 -11.61 11.38
CA LYS A 96 19.97 -11.98 12.28
C LYS A 96 19.88 -13.42 12.76
N GLN A 97 18.68 -13.94 13.04
CA GLN A 97 18.47 -15.33 13.45
C GLN A 97 18.81 -16.30 12.32
N LEU A 98 18.42 -15.98 11.07
CA LEU A 98 18.77 -16.78 9.90
C LEU A 98 20.29 -16.83 9.68
N VAL A 99 20.97 -15.68 9.78
CA VAL A 99 22.45 -15.63 9.65
C VAL A 99 23.14 -16.42 10.78
N ALA A 100 22.55 -16.43 11.97
CA ALA A 100 23.04 -17.21 13.10
C ALA A 100 22.67 -18.71 13.06
N GLY A 101 21.92 -19.16 12.04
CA GLY A 101 21.46 -20.55 11.92
C GLY A 101 20.33 -20.93 12.89
N LEU A 102 19.70 -19.96 13.55
CA LEU A 102 18.58 -20.15 14.49
C LEU A 102 17.27 -20.22 13.72
N VAL A 103 17.06 -21.32 12.98
CA VAL A 103 15.96 -21.46 12.02
C VAL A 103 14.58 -21.47 12.71
N ASP A 104 14.45 -22.14 13.86
CA ASP A 104 13.18 -22.22 14.58
C ASP A 104 12.75 -20.86 15.15
N ASP A 105 13.70 -20.11 15.71
CA ASP A 105 13.45 -18.75 16.22
C ASP A 105 13.12 -17.79 15.08
N ALA A 106 13.78 -17.94 13.93
CA ALA A 106 13.48 -17.16 12.73
C ALA A 106 12.06 -17.46 12.22
N ALA A 107 11.65 -18.74 12.18
CA ALA A 107 10.30 -19.13 11.75
C ALA A 107 9.22 -18.56 12.68
N ALA A 108 9.44 -18.59 14.00
CA ALA A 108 8.54 -17.98 14.98
C ALA A 108 8.44 -16.46 14.79
N THR A 109 9.59 -15.79 14.65
CA THR A 109 9.67 -14.33 14.43
C THR A 109 9.00 -13.92 13.12
N PHE A 110 9.11 -14.75 12.07
CA PHE A 110 8.42 -14.54 10.81
C PHE A 110 6.91 -14.60 10.98
N SER A 111 6.41 -15.63 11.67
CA SER A 111 4.98 -15.81 11.93
C SER A 111 4.40 -14.63 12.70
N ASP A 112 5.11 -14.14 13.71
CA ASP A 112 4.67 -12.98 14.48
C ASP A 112 4.72 -11.68 13.66
N ALA A 113 5.73 -11.50 12.82
CA ALA A 113 5.77 -10.37 11.91
C ALA A 113 4.60 -10.40 10.91
N LEU A 114 4.27 -11.58 10.35
CA LEU A 114 3.12 -11.74 9.45
C LEU A 114 1.79 -11.40 10.12
N LYS A 115 1.60 -11.76 11.40
CA LYS A 115 0.41 -11.35 12.17
C LYS A 115 0.33 -9.83 12.33
N MET A 116 1.46 -9.16 12.56
CA MET A 116 1.49 -7.70 12.64
C MET A 116 1.10 -7.04 11.32
N PHE A 117 1.46 -7.67 10.18
CA PHE A 117 1.03 -7.19 8.86
C PHE A 117 -0.44 -7.46 8.56
N SER A 118 -1.01 -8.61 8.95
CA SER A 118 -2.45 -8.86 8.78
C SER A 118 -3.32 -7.89 9.60
N ASP A 119 -2.84 -7.51 10.77
CA ASP A 119 -3.51 -6.52 11.62
C ASP A 119 -3.43 -5.09 11.04
N VAL A 120 -2.36 -4.80 10.30
CA VAL A 120 -2.18 -3.55 9.54
C VAL A 120 -3.11 -3.53 8.33
N ASP A 121 -3.30 -4.66 7.66
CA ASP A 121 -4.22 -4.81 6.52
C ASP A 121 -5.65 -4.38 6.90
N HIS A 122 -6.14 -4.82 8.08
CA HIS A 122 -7.43 -4.40 8.63
C HIS A 122 -7.56 -2.89 8.87
N VAL A 123 -6.46 -2.18 9.14
CA VAL A 123 -6.47 -0.72 9.35
C VAL A 123 -6.34 0.04 8.02
N VAL A 124 -5.61 -0.51 7.05
CA VAL A 124 -5.49 0.03 5.69
C VAL A 124 -6.82 -0.10 4.95
N CYS A 125 -7.49 -1.26 5.01
CA CYS A 125 -8.85 -1.47 4.48
C CYS A 125 -9.92 -0.57 5.12
N ASN A 126 -9.64 0.02 6.28
CA ASN A 126 -10.53 0.95 6.97
C ASN A 126 -10.22 2.42 6.67
N ARG A 127 -9.04 2.73 6.13
CA ARG A 127 -8.61 4.07 5.71
C ARG A 127 -8.83 4.34 4.24
N PHE A 128 -8.62 3.32 3.44
CA PHE A 128 -9.21 3.18 2.12
C PHE A 128 -10.37 2.23 2.34
N PRO A 129 -11.57 2.73 2.71
CA PRO A 129 -12.73 1.89 2.52
C PRO A 129 -12.71 1.58 1.03
N VAL A 130 -12.35 0.34 0.67
CA VAL A 130 -13.00 -0.28 -0.47
C VAL A 130 -14.44 -0.09 -0.09
N SER A 131 -15.09 0.90 -0.73
CA SER A 131 -16.48 1.25 -0.48
C SER A 131 -17.14 -0.08 -0.25
N ALA A 132 -17.76 -0.26 0.93
CA ALA A 132 -18.56 -1.43 1.20
C ALA A 132 -19.59 -1.42 0.08
N ALA A 133 -19.22 -2.03 -1.04
CA ALA A 133 -20.04 -2.30 -2.17
C ALA A 133 -21.14 -3.04 -1.47
N LYS A 134 -22.31 -2.39 -1.46
CA LYS A 134 -23.58 -3.01 -1.15
C LYS A 134 -23.40 -4.49 -1.45
N GLU A 135 -23.76 -5.34 -0.50
CA GLU A 135 -24.13 -6.73 -0.77
C GLU A 135 -25.31 -6.69 -1.77
N LYS A 136 -25.06 -6.22 -3.00
CA LYS A 136 -25.81 -6.47 -4.20
C LYS A 136 -25.22 -7.80 -4.64
N GLU A 137 -26.10 -8.79 -4.69
CA GLU A 137 -25.84 -10.14 -5.17
C GLU A 137 -24.72 -10.16 -6.20
N SER A 138 -23.74 -11.03 -5.98
CA SER A 138 -22.58 -11.27 -6.84
C SER A 138 -23.02 -11.40 -8.30
N ASP A 139 -23.03 -10.28 -9.01
CA ASP A 139 -23.09 -10.30 -10.45
C ASP A 139 -21.71 -10.75 -10.91
N ASP A 140 -21.65 -11.80 -11.73
CA ASP A 140 -20.49 -12.58 -12.14
C ASP A 140 -19.53 -11.77 -13.04
N ARG A 141 -19.16 -10.56 -12.60
CA ARG A 141 -18.38 -9.59 -13.38
C ARG A 141 -16.95 -10.08 -13.53
N ARG A 142 -16.52 -10.18 -14.78
CA ARG A 142 -15.24 -10.76 -15.15
C ARG A 142 -14.31 -9.67 -15.67
N ALA A 143 -13.08 -9.71 -15.20
CA ALA A 143 -12.03 -8.85 -15.72
C ALA A 143 -10.86 -9.69 -16.25
N LEU A 144 -10.21 -9.17 -17.29
CA LEU A 144 -8.96 -9.69 -17.82
C LEU A 144 -7.86 -8.64 -17.64
N VAL A 145 -6.78 -9.01 -16.97
CA VAL A 145 -5.57 -8.15 -16.86
C VAL A 145 -4.52 -8.63 -17.86
N VAL A 146 -4.04 -7.71 -18.70
CA VAL A 146 -2.99 -7.93 -19.70
C VAL A 146 -1.78 -7.07 -19.34
N GLU A 147 -0.75 -7.69 -18.77
CA GLU A 147 0.44 -7.00 -18.23
C GLU A 147 1.65 -7.94 -18.33
N GLY A 148 2.79 -7.46 -18.83
CA GLY A 148 4.00 -8.26 -19.04
C GLY A 148 4.73 -8.61 -17.74
N ASN A 149 4.73 -7.68 -16.78
CA ASN A 149 5.40 -7.85 -15.49
C ASN A 149 4.52 -8.65 -14.51
N ALA A 150 5.06 -9.77 -14.01
CA ALA A 150 4.29 -10.66 -13.12
C ALA A 150 3.83 -10.00 -11.82
N ASN A 151 4.62 -9.08 -11.25
CA ASN A 151 4.30 -8.43 -9.99
C ASN A 151 3.20 -7.38 -10.17
N GLU A 152 3.32 -6.54 -11.21
CA GLU A 152 2.31 -5.53 -11.56
C GLU A 152 1.00 -6.18 -11.99
N ARG A 153 1.07 -7.28 -12.76
CA ARG A 153 -0.09 -8.07 -13.17
C ARG A 153 -0.88 -8.59 -11.97
N GLU A 154 -0.19 -9.15 -10.98
CA GLU A 154 -0.86 -9.68 -9.78
C GLU A 154 -1.37 -8.57 -8.87
N LEU A 155 -0.66 -7.44 -8.79
CA LEU A 155 -1.11 -6.26 -8.05
C LEU A 155 -2.43 -5.71 -8.61
N LEU A 156 -2.49 -5.47 -9.92
CA LEU A 156 -3.69 -4.97 -10.61
C LEU A 156 -4.84 -5.96 -10.51
N ALA A 157 -4.55 -7.26 -10.64
CA ALA A 157 -5.54 -8.30 -10.45
C ALA A 157 -6.08 -8.32 -9.00
N GLY A 158 -5.21 -8.13 -8.01
CA GLY A 158 -5.58 -8.00 -6.60
C GLY A 158 -6.57 -6.86 -6.36
N TYR A 159 -6.31 -5.68 -6.91
CA TYR A 159 -7.22 -4.52 -6.80
C TYR A 159 -8.59 -4.82 -7.40
N LEU A 160 -8.66 -5.42 -8.59
CA LEU A 160 -9.93 -5.79 -9.21
C LEU A 160 -10.70 -6.86 -8.41
N ARG A 161 -10.01 -7.86 -7.86
CA ARG A 161 -10.64 -8.88 -7.01
C ARG A 161 -11.20 -8.26 -5.72
N MET A 162 -10.49 -7.31 -5.13
CA MET A 162 -10.99 -6.55 -3.97
C MET A 162 -12.25 -5.75 -4.32
N CYS A 163 -12.41 -5.33 -5.58
CA CYS A 163 -13.62 -4.68 -6.09
C CYS A 163 -14.74 -5.66 -6.47
N GLY A 164 -14.56 -6.96 -6.24
CA GLY A 164 -15.57 -7.99 -6.49
C GLY A 164 -15.54 -8.62 -7.88
N TYR A 165 -14.52 -8.35 -8.71
CA TYR A 165 -14.38 -8.99 -10.02
C TYR A 165 -13.79 -10.40 -9.92
N VAL A 166 -14.24 -11.28 -10.81
CA VAL A 166 -13.55 -12.55 -11.12
C VAL A 166 -12.47 -12.23 -12.16
N VAL A 167 -11.19 -12.34 -11.77
CA VAL A 167 -10.08 -11.85 -12.59
C VAL A 167 -9.22 -12.97 -13.14
N ASP A 168 -9.13 -13.04 -14.47
CA ASP A 168 -8.13 -13.81 -15.19
C ASP A 168 -6.96 -12.90 -15.62
N THR A 169 -5.77 -13.47 -15.81
CA THR A 169 -4.57 -12.70 -16.19
C THR A 169 -3.81 -13.34 -17.34
N VAL A 170 -3.22 -12.51 -18.20
CA VAL A 170 -2.35 -12.91 -19.31
C VAL A 170 -1.18 -11.94 -19.43
N GLN A 171 -0.10 -12.36 -20.09
CA GLN A 171 1.16 -11.61 -20.10
C GLN A 171 1.32 -10.67 -21.30
N ASP A 172 0.51 -10.83 -22.35
CA ASP A 172 0.61 -10.00 -23.55
C ASP A 172 -0.66 -10.02 -24.41
N GLY A 173 -0.68 -9.15 -25.42
CA GLY A 173 -1.82 -8.99 -26.32
C GLY A 173 -2.17 -10.25 -27.11
N ILE A 174 -1.20 -11.08 -27.51
CA ILE A 174 -1.50 -12.30 -28.26
C ILE A 174 -2.20 -13.31 -27.35
N ASP A 175 -1.72 -13.44 -26.12
CA ASP A 175 -2.34 -14.31 -25.12
C ASP A 175 -3.74 -13.80 -24.74
N ALA A 176 -3.96 -12.49 -24.73
CA ALA A 176 -5.29 -11.89 -24.57
C ALA A 176 -6.25 -12.29 -25.71
N MET A 177 -5.80 -12.22 -26.97
CA MET A 177 -6.63 -12.63 -28.11
C MET A 177 -6.92 -14.13 -28.09
N LEU A 178 -5.96 -14.96 -27.68
CA LEU A 178 -6.16 -16.40 -27.51
C LEU A 178 -7.16 -16.71 -26.39
N TYR A 179 -7.06 -16.00 -25.26
CA TYR A 179 -8.01 -16.10 -24.15
C TYR A 179 -9.43 -15.76 -24.63
N LEU A 180 -9.59 -14.63 -25.33
CA LEU A 180 -10.87 -14.19 -25.87
C LEU A 180 -11.41 -15.17 -26.93
N ALA A 181 -10.57 -15.80 -27.73
CA ALA A 181 -11.03 -16.79 -28.71
C ALA A 181 -11.54 -18.08 -28.05
N ASN A 182 -10.93 -18.52 -26.95
CA ASN A 182 -11.14 -19.86 -26.39
C ASN A 182 -12.19 -19.95 -25.27
N ARG A 183 -12.57 -18.83 -24.66
CA ARG A 183 -13.58 -18.86 -23.58
C ARG A 183 -14.99 -18.80 -24.15
N SER A 184 -15.98 -19.26 -23.38
CA SER A 184 -17.40 -19.08 -23.72
C SER A 184 -17.97 -17.82 -23.07
N GLN A 185 -17.56 -17.55 -21.82
CA GLN A 185 -17.84 -16.30 -21.12
C GLN A 185 -16.71 -15.29 -21.38
N ARG A 186 -17.09 -14.08 -21.74
CA ARG A 186 -16.17 -12.97 -22.02
C ARG A 186 -15.95 -12.15 -20.76
N PRO A 187 -14.80 -11.46 -20.64
CA PRO A 187 -14.63 -10.45 -19.60
C PRO A 187 -15.49 -9.23 -19.95
N ASP A 188 -16.09 -8.62 -18.94
CA ASP A 188 -16.78 -7.33 -19.07
C ASP A 188 -15.76 -6.19 -19.21
N VAL A 189 -14.60 -6.36 -18.57
CA VAL A 189 -13.53 -5.37 -18.51
C VAL A 189 -12.18 -5.99 -18.88
N VAL A 190 -11.44 -5.33 -19.75
CA VAL A 190 -10.03 -5.61 -20.04
C VAL A 190 -9.19 -4.45 -19.52
N LEU A 191 -8.27 -4.75 -18.61
CA LEU A 191 -7.24 -3.84 -18.19
C LEU A 191 -5.97 -4.17 -18.97
N LEU A 192 -5.50 -3.23 -19.78
CA LEU A 192 -4.45 -3.48 -20.77
C LEU A 192 -3.30 -2.50 -20.59
N ASP A 193 -2.13 -3.03 -20.23
CA ASP A 193 -0.90 -2.27 -20.35
C ASP A 193 -0.59 -1.98 -21.83
N MET A 194 -0.22 -0.73 -22.10
CA MET A 194 0.16 -0.26 -23.42
C MET A 194 1.52 -0.81 -23.87
N GLN A 195 2.40 -1.20 -22.93
CA GLN A 195 3.78 -1.60 -23.17
C GLN A 195 4.07 -3.09 -22.90
N VAL A 196 3.20 -3.97 -23.39
CA VAL A 196 3.39 -5.42 -23.30
C VAL A 196 4.18 -6.02 -24.49
N PRO A 197 4.90 -7.14 -24.30
CA PRO A 197 5.70 -7.78 -25.36
C PRO A 197 4.83 -8.44 -26.44
N ARG A 198 5.44 -8.90 -27.54
CA ARG A 198 4.82 -9.62 -28.69
C ARG A 198 3.76 -8.85 -29.50
N MET A 199 2.73 -8.32 -28.85
CA MET A 199 1.74 -7.42 -29.44
C MET A 199 1.46 -6.30 -28.45
N ASP A 200 1.82 -5.07 -28.82
CA ASP A 200 1.62 -3.89 -27.98
C ASP A 200 0.13 -3.61 -27.70
N GLY A 201 -0.14 -2.79 -26.69
CA GLY A 201 -1.52 -2.50 -26.28
C GLY A 201 -2.33 -1.82 -27.39
N ALA A 202 -1.73 -0.94 -28.19
CA ALA A 202 -2.43 -0.25 -29.28
C ALA A 202 -2.95 -1.22 -30.36
N ASN A 203 -2.13 -2.19 -30.76
CA ASN A 203 -2.53 -3.23 -31.70
C ASN A 203 -3.52 -4.21 -31.07
N THR A 204 -3.38 -4.49 -29.78
CA THR A 204 -4.34 -5.30 -29.01
C THR A 204 -5.73 -4.65 -29.00
N VAL A 205 -5.83 -3.34 -28.70
CA VAL A 205 -7.09 -2.57 -28.76
C VAL A 205 -7.73 -2.67 -30.14
N ARG A 206 -6.95 -2.43 -31.20
CA ARG A 206 -7.45 -2.54 -32.58
C ARG A 206 -7.94 -3.94 -32.88
N ALA A 207 -7.23 -4.98 -32.44
CA ALA A 207 -7.62 -6.36 -32.66
C ALA A 207 -8.94 -6.69 -31.94
N ILE A 208 -9.10 -6.24 -30.69
CA ILE A 208 -10.35 -6.41 -29.94
C ILE A 208 -11.50 -5.68 -30.64
N ARG A 209 -11.35 -4.39 -30.96
CA ARG A 209 -12.40 -3.57 -31.61
C ARG A 209 -12.72 -4.00 -33.04
N SER A 210 -11.80 -4.69 -33.73
CA SER A 210 -12.05 -5.20 -35.08
C SER A 210 -13.02 -6.39 -35.11
N ASN A 211 -13.25 -7.03 -33.96
CA ASN A 211 -14.14 -8.17 -33.84
C ASN A 211 -15.49 -7.75 -33.22
N PRO A 212 -16.61 -7.81 -33.97
CA PRO A 212 -17.93 -7.46 -33.46
C PRO A 212 -18.36 -8.25 -32.21
N ALA A 213 -17.83 -9.47 -32.04
CA ALA A 213 -18.13 -10.29 -30.86
C ALA A 213 -17.54 -9.73 -29.56
N TYR A 214 -16.63 -8.76 -29.63
CA TYR A 214 -15.95 -8.16 -28.47
C TYR A 214 -16.33 -6.69 -28.26
N GLN A 215 -17.32 -6.18 -29.00
CA GLN A 215 -17.72 -4.78 -28.93
C GLN A 215 -18.13 -4.36 -27.51
N ASP A 216 -18.81 -5.24 -26.77
CA ASP A 216 -19.34 -4.95 -25.43
C ASP A 216 -18.25 -4.93 -24.35
N ILE A 217 -17.03 -5.41 -24.67
CA ILE A 217 -15.91 -5.43 -23.73
C ILE A 217 -15.43 -3.99 -23.51
N ARG A 218 -15.38 -3.55 -22.25
CA ARG A 218 -14.75 -2.27 -21.92
C ARG A 218 -13.26 -2.43 -21.77
N ILE A 219 -12.48 -1.55 -22.38
CA ILE A 219 -11.01 -1.60 -22.37
C ILE A 219 -10.49 -0.38 -21.63
N PHE A 220 -9.71 -0.58 -20.57
CA PHE A 220 -9.00 0.48 -19.87
C PHE A 220 -7.51 0.33 -20.12
N ALA A 221 -6.91 1.36 -20.70
CA ALA A 221 -5.48 1.42 -20.86
C ALA A 221 -4.82 1.69 -19.50
N VAL A 222 -3.74 0.96 -19.19
CA VAL A 222 -2.83 1.25 -18.10
C VAL A 222 -1.51 1.66 -18.73
N SER A 223 -0.98 2.83 -18.35
CA SER A 223 0.34 3.24 -18.84
C SER A 223 0.98 4.31 -17.97
N GLY A 224 2.30 4.20 -17.76
CA GLY A 224 3.16 5.30 -17.30
C GLY A 224 3.45 6.36 -18.38
N LEU A 225 3.08 6.09 -19.64
CA LEU A 225 3.25 7.04 -20.74
C LEU A 225 2.09 8.04 -20.82
N ASN A 226 2.41 9.26 -21.28
CA ASN A 226 1.39 10.22 -21.64
C ASN A 226 0.61 9.73 -22.86
N ARG A 227 -0.72 9.65 -22.74
CA ARG A 227 -1.66 9.26 -23.81
C ARG A 227 -1.40 9.94 -25.15
N ALA A 228 -0.96 11.20 -25.15
CA ALA A 228 -0.65 11.93 -26.39
C ALA A 228 0.42 11.24 -27.25
N LEU A 229 1.22 10.35 -26.66
CA LEU A 229 2.30 9.65 -27.33
C LEU A 229 1.89 8.27 -27.88
N THR A 230 0.76 7.71 -27.43
CA THR A 230 0.39 6.31 -27.71
C THR A 230 -0.54 6.11 -28.92
N ARG A 231 -0.99 7.18 -29.59
CA ARG A 231 -1.89 7.14 -30.78
C ARG A 231 -3.15 6.28 -30.61
N VAL A 232 -3.56 6.02 -29.37
CA VAL A 232 -4.81 5.32 -29.01
C VAL A 232 -5.84 6.36 -28.61
N GLU A 233 -7.03 6.28 -29.21
CA GLU A 233 -8.12 7.20 -28.93
C GLU A 233 -8.90 6.79 -27.68
N ILE A 234 -9.54 7.77 -27.04
CA ILE A 234 -10.53 7.52 -25.99
C ILE A 234 -11.90 7.44 -26.65
N GLY A 235 -12.61 6.35 -26.41
CA GLY A 235 -13.93 6.10 -26.96
C GLY A 235 -14.17 4.62 -27.20
N HIS A 236 -15.38 4.18 -26.88
CA HIS A 236 -15.79 2.79 -26.94
C HIS A 236 -15.65 2.18 -28.35
N ASP A 237 -16.05 2.93 -29.40
CA ASP A 237 -16.21 2.38 -30.76
C ASP A 237 -14.89 2.18 -31.53
N GLY A 238 -13.76 2.71 -31.04
CA GLY A 238 -12.50 2.69 -31.78
C GLY A 238 -11.23 2.69 -30.93
N GLY A 239 -11.36 2.78 -29.62
CA GLY A 239 -10.23 2.92 -28.72
C GLY A 239 -10.50 2.30 -27.36
N VAL A 240 -10.03 2.99 -26.32
CA VAL A 240 -10.20 2.57 -24.92
C VAL A 240 -11.24 3.43 -24.22
N ASP A 241 -11.99 2.81 -23.31
CA ASP A 241 -13.04 3.43 -22.51
C ASP A 241 -12.47 4.31 -21.38
N GLY A 242 -11.21 4.09 -21.01
CA GLY A 242 -10.52 4.90 -20.02
C GLY A 242 -9.01 4.76 -20.08
N TRP A 243 -8.31 5.68 -19.41
CA TRP A 243 -6.85 5.70 -19.33
C TRP A 243 -6.42 5.88 -17.88
N LEU A 244 -5.71 4.89 -17.38
CA LEU A 244 -5.23 4.77 -16.01
C LEU A 244 -3.71 4.93 -16.01
N PHE A 245 -3.22 5.70 -15.05
CA PHE A 245 -1.79 5.85 -14.85
C PHE A 245 -1.31 4.75 -13.91
N GLU A 246 -0.20 4.07 -14.24
CA GLU A 246 0.34 2.93 -13.46
C GLU A 246 0.60 3.26 -11.97
N SER A 247 0.72 4.53 -11.60
CA SER A 247 0.92 4.99 -10.22
C SER A 247 -0.38 5.36 -9.47
N LEU A 248 -1.54 4.87 -9.90
CA LEU A 248 -2.81 5.17 -9.22
C LEU A 248 -2.93 4.47 -7.86
N GLU A 249 -3.46 5.21 -6.87
CA GLU A 249 -3.88 4.62 -5.59
C GLU A 249 -5.05 3.64 -5.79
N PRO A 250 -5.14 2.55 -5.00
CA PRO A 250 -6.15 1.50 -5.18
C PRO A 250 -7.61 2.01 -5.24
N ALA A 251 -7.94 3.04 -4.46
CA ALA A 251 -9.28 3.63 -4.42
C ALA A 251 -9.63 4.37 -5.72
N ALA A 252 -8.66 5.10 -6.29
CA ALA A 252 -8.86 5.83 -7.55
C ALA A 252 -9.07 4.88 -8.74
N PHE A 253 -8.49 3.67 -8.67
CA PHE A 253 -8.62 2.65 -9.69
C PHE A 253 -10.05 2.10 -9.80
N ALA A 254 -10.67 1.76 -8.67
CA ALA A 254 -12.05 1.28 -8.61
C ALA A 254 -13.05 2.37 -9.05
N ASP A 255 -12.87 3.58 -8.52
CA ASP A 255 -13.73 4.72 -8.82
C ASP A 255 -13.70 5.11 -10.31
N GLU A 256 -12.55 5.00 -10.98
CA GLU A 256 -12.45 5.30 -12.41
C GLU A 256 -13.18 4.22 -13.26
N ILE A 257 -13.02 2.95 -12.89
CA ILE A 257 -13.70 1.84 -13.56
C ILE A 257 -15.21 1.97 -13.37
N ASP A 258 -15.69 2.16 -12.15
CA ASP A 258 -17.12 2.29 -11.84
C ASP A 258 -17.73 3.57 -12.45
N ARG A 259 -16.95 4.66 -12.59
CA ARG A 259 -17.42 5.89 -13.24
C ARG A 259 -17.62 5.73 -14.75
N CYS A 260 -16.73 5.00 -15.42
CA CYS A 260 -16.89 4.63 -16.83
C CYS A 260 -17.87 3.46 -17.02
N CYS A 261 -18.18 2.74 -15.94
CA CYS A 261 -19.05 1.56 -15.90
C CYS A 261 -20.15 1.70 -14.85
N PRO A 262 -21.03 2.73 -14.90
CA PRO A 262 -22.00 2.94 -13.84
C PRO A 262 -22.88 1.70 -13.69
N THR A 263 -22.84 1.11 -12.49
CA THR A 263 -23.77 0.08 -12.06
C THR A 263 -25.20 0.57 -12.25
N VAL A 264 -25.97 -0.17 -13.03
CA VAL A 264 -27.44 -0.02 -13.08
C VAL A 264 -28.05 -0.48 -11.75
#